data_AF-A0A093ZXP1-F1
#
_entry.id   AF-A0A093ZXP1-F1
#
_cell.length_a   1.000
_cell.length_b   1.000
_cell.length_c   1.000
_cell.angle_alpha   90.00
_cell.angle_beta   90.00
_cell.angle_gamma   90.00
#
_symmetry.space_group_name_H-M   'P 1'
#
loop_
_entity.id
_entity.type
_entity.pdbx_description
1 polymer ?
#
loop_
_entity_poly.entity_id
_entity_poly.type
_entity_poly.pdbx_seq_one_letter_code
_entity_poly.pdbx_strand_id
1 'polypeptide(L)'
;HHLIDLGFLVGDSTDDTLAVLATEVERIQKREDSVSFNSVTIIEKDFGAGEIASMAVKDRHGFNEQAPRRKAMARARNYLLYATMKPEHSWVFWRDVDIVESAPEILEDLIAHDKDVIVPNVWFHRYEERDGKMVDVEGRFDYNLWVESDKGRKLAASLAKDDILVEGYKEYNTGRRYMTLEGDYKADKDVELPLDGIGGVSIVVKADVHRSGINFPCYAFENQAETEGFAKMAKRAKYEVIGLPNYVVWHIDTAEKPR
;
A
#
# COMPACT_ATOMS: atom_id res chain seq x y z
N HIS A 1 19.45 4.18 13.30
CA HIS A 1 18.92 4.27 11.94
C HIS A 1 19.27 5.62 11.29
N HIS A 2 20.56 5.99 11.27
CA HIS A 2 20.98 7.31 10.74
C HIS A 2 20.86 7.44 9.21
N LEU A 3 20.48 6.37 8.51
CA LEU A 3 20.19 6.37 7.07
C LEU A 3 18.68 6.45 6.77
N ILE A 4 17.84 6.53 7.80
CA ILE A 4 16.38 6.47 7.66
C ILE A 4 15.79 7.77 8.19
N ASP A 5 15.04 8.44 7.30
CA ASP A 5 14.12 9.52 7.62
C ASP A 5 12.70 8.95 7.68
N LEU A 6 11.94 9.30 8.71
CA LEU A 6 10.52 8.92 8.83
C LEU A 6 9.63 10.11 8.50
N GLY A 7 8.59 9.85 7.72
CA GLY A 7 7.51 10.79 7.43
C GLY A 7 6.16 10.18 7.79
N PHE A 8 5.39 10.84 8.64
CA PHE A 8 4.03 10.47 8.98
C PHE A 8 3.05 11.54 8.52
N LEU A 9 1.89 11.13 8.02
CA LEU A 9 0.76 12.01 7.78
C LEU A 9 -0.43 11.53 8.61
N VAL A 10 -0.88 12.38 9.54
CA VAL A 10 -2.13 12.20 10.28
C VAL A 10 -3.20 13.00 9.54
N GLY A 11 -4.17 12.28 8.99
CA GLY A 11 -5.28 12.84 8.21
C GLY A 11 -6.47 13.23 9.09
N ASP A 12 -7.68 13.04 8.56
CA ASP A 12 -8.99 13.33 9.17
C ASP A 12 -9.29 12.50 10.45
N SER A 13 -8.33 12.40 11.37
CA SER A 13 -8.44 11.67 12.63
C SER A 13 -9.22 12.48 13.67
N THR A 14 -10.02 11.77 14.47
CA THR A 14 -10.80 12.35 15.57
C THR A 14 -10.38 11.80 16.93
N ASP A 15 -9.31 11.02 16.98
CA ASP A 15 -8.79 10.36 18.18
C ASP A 15 -7.39 10.88 18.55
N ASP A 16 -6.79 10.25 19.57
CA ASP A 16 -5.49 10.65 20.12
C ASP A 16 -4.28 10.21 19.26
N THR A 17 -4.48 9.76 18.00
CA THR A 17 -3.40 9.25 17.12
C THR A 17 -2.20 10.19 17.06
N LEU A 18 -2.43 11.50 16.89
CA LEU A 18 -1.33 12.48 16.81
C LEU A 18 -0.52 12.54 18.11
N ALA A 19 -1.22 12.58 19.25
CA ALA A 19 -0.60 12.68 20.56
C ALA A 19 0.21 11.43 20.91
N VAL A 20 -0.36 10.24 20.63
CA VAL A 20 0.32 8.96 20.82
C VAL A 20 1.55 8.86 19.92
N LEU A 21 1.43 9.19 18.63
CA LEU A 21 2.54 9.17 17.68
C LEU A 21 3.68 10.10 18.12
N ALA A 22 3.37 11.34 18.51
CA ALA A 22 4.37 12.29 18.97
C ALA A 22 5.12 11.78 20.22
N THR A 23 4.39 11.20 21.17
CA THR A 23 4.95 10.65 22.41
C THR A 23 5.87 9.47 22.12
N GLU A 24 5.46 8.55 21.25
CA GLU A 24 6.27 7.38 20.89
C GLU A 24 7.52 7.75 20.10
N VAL A 25 7.42 8.71 19.17
CA VAL A 25 8.58 9.24 18.44
C VAL A 25 9.57 9.87 19.41
N GLU A 26 9.11 10.68 20.37
CA GLU A 26 9.97 11.30 21.37
C GLU A 26 10.68 10.23 22.24
N ARG A 27 9.93 9.22 22.68
CA ARG A 27 10.47 8.09 23.45
C ARG A 27 11.56 7.33 22.69
N ILE A 28 11.35 7.04 21.41
CA ILE A 28 12.30 6.32 20.56
C ILE A 28 13.54 7.17 20.27
N GLN A 29 13.37 8.45 19.92
CA GLN A 29 14.49 9.34 19.58
C GLN A 29 15.39 9.68 20.78
N LYS A 30 14.89 9.60 22.02
CA LYS A 30 15.66 9.87 23.26
C LYS A 30 16.36 8.65 23.86
N ARG A 31 16.13 7.46 23.31
CA ARG A 31 16.63 6.20 23.90
C ARG A 31 18.15 6.08 23.69
N GLU A 32 18.92 6.10 24.78
CA GLU A 32 20.40 6.07 24.73
C GLU A 32 20.99 4.74 24.21
N ASP A 33 20.25 3.64 24.37
CA ASP A 33 20.63 2.28 23.98
C ASP A 33 20.21 1.92 22.55
N SER A 34 19.57 2.82 21.80
CA SER A 34 19.09 2.56 20.45
C SER A 34 19.64 3.56 19.43
N VAL A 35 19.81 3.10 18.19
CA VAL A 35 20.24 3.98 17.11
C VAL A 35 19.03 4.77 16.61
N SER A 36 18.91 6.03 16.99
CA SER A 36 17.85 6.94 16.55
C SER A 36 17.74 7.04 15.02
N PHE A 37 16.56 7.45 14.54
CA PHE A 37 16.34 7.83 13.15
C PHE A 37 17.03 9.17 12.84
N ASN A 38 17.45 9.36 11.59
CA ASN A 38 18.13 10.58 11.16
C ASN A 38 17.23 11.81 11.30
N SER A 39 15.98 11.70 10.84
CA SER A 39 14.95 12.68 11.11
C SER A 39 13.57 12.04 11.15
N VAL A 40 12.64 12.68 11.85
CA VAL A 40 11.23 12.29 11.90
C VAL A 40 10.38 13.53 11.66
N THR A 41 9.48 13.46 10.70
CA THR A 41 8.54 14.53 10.36
C THR A 41 7.12 14.02 10.52
N ILE A 42 6.31 14.73 11.29
CA ILE A 42 4.87 14.45 11.46
C ILE A 42 4.11 15.61 10.81
N ILE A 43 3.21 15.27 9.90
CA ILE A 43 2.36 16.22 9.18
C ILE A 43 0.92 15.95 9.60
N GLU A 44 0.24 16.98 10.07
CA GLU A 44 -1.20 16.95 10.31
C GLU A 44 -1.90 17.68 9.17
N LYS A 45 -2.74 16.96 8.42
CA LYS A 45 -3.49 17.57 7.31
C LYS A 45 -4.70 16.74 6.91
N ASP A 46 -5.87 17.38 6.98
CA ASP A 46 -7.12 16.82 6.51
C ASP A 46 -7.27 16.88 4.99
N PHE A 47 -7.92 15.85 4.43
CA PHE A 47 -8.24 15.74 2.99
C PHE A 47 -9.72 15.51 2.73
N GLY A 48 -10.55 15.60 3.78
CA GLY A 48 -12.00 15.43 3.72
C GLY A 48 -12.41 13.98 3.51
N ALA A 49 -11.55 13.00 3.81
CA ALA A 49 -11.90 11.59 3.64
C ALA A 49 -13.03 11.18 4.58
N GLY A 50 -13.05 11.72 5.80
CA GLY A 50 -14.14 11.54 6.78
C GLY A 50 -15.46 12.18 6.35
N GLU A 51 -15.42 13.30 5.63
CA GLU A 51 -16.62 13.96 5.06
C GLU A 51 -17.17 13.18 3.87
N ILE A 52 -16.29 12.70 2.98
CA ILE A 52 -16.65 11.81 1.86
C ILE A 52 -17.28 10.50 2.38
N ALA A 53 -16.74 9.96 3.49
CA ALA A 53 -17.27 8.76 4.14
C ALA A 53 -18.54 8.99 4.97
N SER A 54 -18.80 10.21 5.45
CA SER A 54 -19.97 10.55 6.29
C SER A 54 -21.17 11.07 5.49
N MET A 55 -20.97 11.65 4.29
CA MET A 55 -22.04 11.88 3.32
C MET A 55 -22.62 10.56 2.74
N ALA A 56 -21.92 9.45 3.00
CA ALA A 56 -22.07 8.10 2.48
C ALA A 56 -22.65 7.08 3.51
N VAL A 57 -23.34 7.55 4.56
CA VAL A 57 -23.84 6.71 5.68
C VAL A 57 -24.84 5.60 5.25
N LYS A 58 -25.19 5.48 3.97
CA LYS A 58 -26.02 4.36 3.48
C LYS A 58 -25.27 3.23 2.79
N ASP A 59 -24.00 3.37 2.37
CA ASP A 59 -23.35 2.30 1.60
C ASP A 59 -21.82 2.33 1.65
N ARG A 60 -21.24 2.20 2.85
CA ARG A 60 -19.77 2.10 3.09
C ARG A 60 -19.04 1.01 2.29
N HIS A 61 -19.78 0.15 1.58
CA HIS A 61 -19.28 -0.91 0.72
C HIS A 61 -19.71 -0.77 -0.75
N GLY A 62 -20.36 0.32 -1.15
CA GLY A 62 -20.78 0.53 -2.52
C GLY A 62 -19.59 0.81 -3.44
N PHE A 63 -19.50 0.09 -4.56
CA PHE A 63 -18.51 0.30 -5.62
C PHE A 63 -18.29 1.79 -5.98
N ASN A 64 -19.37 2.59 -5.95
CA ASN A 64 -19.36 4.01 -6.31
C ASN A 64 -18.55 4.92 -5.35
N GLU A 65 -18.36 4.53 -4.10
CA GLU A 65 -17.68 5.36 -3.09
C GLU A 65 -16.17 5.11 -3.04
N GLN A 66 -15.71 3.99 -3.61
CA GLN A 66 -14.29 3.63 -3.59
C GLN A 66 -13.43 4.55 -4.44
N ALA A 67 -13.97 5.04 -5.56
CA ALA A 67 -13.26 5.96 -6.43
C ALA A 67 -12.92 7.30 -5.72
N PRO A 68 -13.88 8.01 -5.10
CA PRO A 68 -13.58 9.18 -4.25
C PRO A 68 -12.57 8.90 -3.12
N ARG A 69 -12.71 7.77 -2.41
CA ARG A 69 -11.81 7.38 -1.32
C ARG A 69 -10.37 7.20 -1.81
N ARG A 70 -10.16 6.46 -2.91
CA ARG A 70 -8.82 6.28 -3.51
C ARG A 70 -8.21 7.60 -3.96
N LYS A 71 -9.00 8.49 -4.56
CA LYS A 71 -8.52 9.83 -4.92
C LYS A 71 -8.10 10.65 -3.69
N ALA A 72 -8.82 10.55 -2.57
CA ALA A 72 -8.45 11.23 -1.32
C ALA A 72 -7.15 10.66 -0.74
N MET A 73 -7.02 9.33 -0.69
CA MET A 73 -5.80 8.66 -0.24
C MET A 73 -4.59 9.02 -1.11
N ALA A 74 -4.77 9.08 -2.43
CA ALA A 74 -3.73 9.52 -3.36
C ALA A 74 -3.26 10.96 -3.08
N ARG A 75 -4.18 11.87 -2.71
CA ARG A 75 -3.80 13.24 -2.31
C ARG A 75 -2.96 13.23 -1.03
N ALA A 76 -3.35 12.44 -0.03
CA ALA A 76 -2.61 12.30 1.21
C ALA A 76 -1.20 11.73 0.97
N ARG A 77 -1.07 10.61 0.24
CA ARG A 77 0.22 10.01 -0.12
C ARG A 77 1.10 11.00 -0.87
N ASN A 78 0.57 11.69 -1.89
CA ASN A 78 1.32 12.70 -2.63
C ASN A 78 1.77 13.86 -1.74
N TYR A 79 0.91 14.34 -0.84
CA TYR A 79 1.27 15.42 0.07
C TYR A 79 2.41 15.01 1.00
N LEU A 80 2.33 13.80 1.57
CA LEU A 80 3.40 13.25 2.39
C LEU A 80 4.71 13.14 1.59
N LEU A 81 4.65 12.56 0.39
CA LEU A 81 5.82 12.41 -0.50
C LEU A 81 6.50 13.76 -0.75
N TYR A 82 5.75 14.78 -1.18
CA TYR A 82 6.32 16.07 -1.55
C TYR A 82 6.80 16.88 -0.35
N ALA A 83 6.26 16.63 0.84
CA ALA A 83 6.66 17.33 2.05
C ALA A 83 7.89 16.70 2.73
N THR A 84 8.19 15.42 2.48
CA THR A 84 9.24 14.68 3.20
C THR A 84 10.39 14.18 2.33
N MET A 85 10.19 13.96 1.02
CA MET A 85 11.25 13.47 0.14
C MET A 85 12.34 14.53 -0.05
N LYS A 86 13.60 14.14 0.13
CA LYS A 86 14.78 15.01 -0.01
C LYS A 86 15.64 14.57 -1.19
N PRO A 87 16.47 15.47 -1.76
CA PRO A 87 17.36 15.13 -2.89
C PRO A 87 18.30 13.93 -2.63
N GLU A 88 18.73 13.75 -1.39
CA GLU A 88 19.65 12.69 -0.95
C GLU A 88 18.98 11.32 -0.76
N HIS A 89 17.65 11.24 -0.77
CA HIS A 89 16.96 9.95 -0.65
C HIS A 89 17.21 9.09 -1.89
N SER A 90 17.66 7.86 -1.64
CA SER A 90 17.88 6.83 -2.68
C SER A 90 16.66 5.93 -2.85
N TRP A 91 15.92 5.70 -1.77
CA TRP A 91 14.75 4.83 -1.71
C TRP A 91 13.64 5.49 -0.91
N VAL A 92 12.39 5.20 -1.27
CA VAL A 92 11.19 5.56 -0.52
C VAL A 92 10.47 4.27 -0.15
N PHE A 93 10.25 4.07 1.14
CA PHE A 93 9.48 2.93 1.66
C PHE A 93 8.11 3.39 2.13
N TRP A 94 7.07 3.05 1.38
CA TRP A 94 5.68 3.23 1.78
C TRP A 94 5.27 2.06 2.67
N ARG A 95 4.73 2.38 3.86
CA ARG A 95 4.26 1.38 4.81
C ARG A 95 2.97 1.89 5.46
N ASP A 96 1.91 1.12 5.37
CA ASP A 96 0.68 1.40 6.11
C ASP A 96 0.88 1.03 7.61
N VAL A 97 0.15 1.73 8.48
CA VAL A 97 0.34 1.71 9.95
C VAL A 97 -0.18 0.44 10.62
N ASP A 98 -0.91 -0.37 9.89
CA ASP A 98 -1.61 -1.60 10.28
C ASP A 98 -0.85 -2.88 9.88
N ILE A 99 0.40 -2.75 9.39
CA ILE A 99 1.36 -3.85 9.33
C ILE A 99 1.92 -4.14 10.74
N VAL A 100 1.62 -5.33 11.24
CA VAL A 100 1.99 -5.79 12.58
C VAL A 100 3.27 -6.62 12.61
N GLU A 101 3.61 -7.30 11.51
CA GLU A 101 4.82 -8.13 11.43
C GLU A 101 5.45 -8.10 10.03
N SER A 102 6.77 -8.04 9.99
CA SER A 102 7.60 -8.12 8.79
C SER A 102 8.98 -8.63 9.18
N ALA A 103 9.75 -9.19 8.23
CA ALA A 103 11.13 -9.55 8.51
C ALA A 103 11.93 -8.31 8.98
N PRO A 104 12.88 -8.45 9.93
CA PRO A 104 13.69 -7.35 10.41
C PRO A 104 14.54 -6.71 9.31
N GLU A 105 14.96 -7.50 8.32
CA GLU A 105 15.79 -7.11 7.18
C GLU A 105 14.97 -6.68 5.94
N ILE A 106 13.69 -6.31 6.11
CA ILE A 106 12.79 -6.02 4.98
C ILE A 106 13.34 -4.99 3.99
N LEU A 107 14.03 -3.96 4.46
CA LEU A 107 14.60 -2.96 3.55
C LEU A 107 15.76 -3.55 2.77
N GLU A 108 16.67 -4.24 3.44
CA GLU A 108 17.83 -4.90 2.84
C GLU A 108 17.40 -5.95 1.81
N ASP A 109 16.44 -6.80 2.16
CA ASP A 109 15.90 -7.84 1.29
C ASP A 109 15.27 -7.23 0.03
N LEU A 110 14.39 -6.24 0.17
CA LEU A 110 13.71 -5.63 -0.97
C LEU A 110 14.66 -4.80 -1.85
N ILE A 111 15.60 -4.06 -1.25
CA ILE A 111 16.59 -3.26 -1.98
C ILE A 111 17.56 -4.14 -2.77
N ALA A 112 17.90 -5.34 -2.26
CA ALA A 112 18.84 -6.26 -2.92
C ALA A 112 18.39 -6.73 -4.31
N HIS A 113 17.07 -6.71 -4.60
CA HIS A 113 16.53 -7.02 -5.93
C HIS A 113 16.81 -5.95 -6.99
N ASP A 114 17.22 -4.74 -6.57
CA ASP A 114 17.57 -3.61 -7.45
C ASP A 114 16.46 -3.21 -8.46
N LYS A 115 15.19 -3.34 -8.06
CA LYS A 115 14.02 -2.98 -8.89
C LYS A 115 13.57 -1.55 -8.66
N ASP A 116 12.95 -0.95 -9.67
CA ASP A 116 12.43 0.43 -9.59
C ASP A 116 11.29 0.54 -8.58
N VAL A 117 10.37 -0.44 -8.60
CA VAL A 117 9.27 -0.60 -7.65
C VAL A 117 9.18 -2.08 -7.27
N ILE A 118 9.21 -2.35 -5.97
CA ILE A 118 9.08 -3.70 -5.43
C ILE A 118 8.09 -3.76 -4.27
N VAL A 119 7.25 -4.79 -4.25
CA VAL A 119 6.23 -5.02 -3.21
C VAL A 119 6.27 -6.46 -2.69
N PRO A 120 6.24 -6.68 -1.36
CA PRO A 120 5.99 -8.00 -0.81
C PRO A 120 4.51 -8.38 -0.95
N ASN A 121 4.19 -9.64 -0.69
CA ASN A 121 2.82 -10.10 -0.51
C ASN A 121 2.31 -9.72 0.89
N VAL A 122 0.99 -9.58 1.04
CA VAL A 122 0.37 -9.09 2.29
C VAL A 122 -0.74 -10.03 2.74
N TRP A 123 -0.53 -10.67 3.89
CA TRP A 123 -1.45 -11.63 4.51
C TRP A 123 -1.82 -11.18 5.93
N PHE A 124 -2.67 -11.95 6.62
CA PHE A 124 -3.00 -11.72 8.03
C PHE A 124 -3.14 -13.05 8.76
N HIS A 125 -2.99 -13.02 10.09
CA HIS A 125 -3.27 -14.14 10.98
C HIS A 125 -4.66 -14.01 11.58
N ARG A 126 -5.49 -15.05 11.46
CA ARG A 126 -6.79 -15.15 12.12
C ARG A 126 -6.81 -16.35 13.06
N TYR A 127 -6.93 -16.08 14.35
CA TYR A 127 -7.02 -17.11 15.37
C TYR A 127 -8.48 -17.55 15.54
N GLU A 128 -8.79 -18.78 15.12
CA GLU A 128 -10.13 -19.37 15.26
C GLU A 128 -10.11 -20.52 16.27
N GLU A 129 -11.16 -20.65 17.08
CA GLU A 129 -11.34 -21.83 17.92
C GLU A 129 -11.87 -23.01 17.07
N ARG A 130 -11.09 -24.09 17.00
CA ARG A 130 -11.48 -25.36 16.36
C ARG A 130 -11.20 -26.51 17.33
N ASP A 131 -12.24 -27.29 17.64
CA ASP A 131 -12.17 -28.41 18.59
C ASP A 131 -11.56 -28.05 19.96
N GLY A 132 -11.89 -26.87 20.49
CA GLY A 132 -11.41 -26.38 21.79
C GLY A 132 -9.96 -25.90 21.80
N LYS A 133 -9.34 -25.70 20.63
CA LYS A 133 -7.99 -25.14 20.47
C LYS A 133 -8.02 -23.93 19.56
N MET A 134 -7.25 -22.91 19.91
CA MET A 134 -6.98 -21.79 19.00
C MET A 134 -6.06 -22.26 17.88
N VAL A 135 -6.51 -22.09 16.64
CA VAL A 135 -5.76 -22.41 15.43
C VAL A 135 -5.55 -21.11 14.67
N ASP A 136 -4.30 -20.89 14.26
CA ASP A 136 -3.95 -19.78 13.37
C ASP A 136 -4.31 -20.13 11.92
N VAL A 137 -5.09 -19.27 11.29
CA VAL A 137 -5.54 -19.37 9.91
C VAL A 137 -5.00 -18.15 9.15
N GLU A 138 -4.09 -18.42 8.23
CA GLU A 138 -3.51 -17.38 7.37
C GLU A 138 -4.51 -16.94 6.30
N GLY A 139 -4.86 -15.66 6.29
CA GLY A 139 -5.74 -15.04 5.30
C GLY A 139 -4.98 -14.24 4.25
N ARG A 140 -5.66 -13.91 3.14
CA ARG A 140 -5.13 -13.09 2.05
C ARG A 140 -5.73 -11.69 2.11
N PHE A 141 -4.88 -10.68 2.02
CA PHE A 141 -5.29 -9.29 2.28
C PHE A 141 -5.31 -8.44 1.00
N ASP A 142 -4.14 -8.20 0.40
CA ASP A 142 -4.02 -7.17 -0.65
C ASP A 142 -4.28 -7.72 -2.06
N TYR A 143 -5.54 -7.60 -2.51
CA TYR A 143 -5.97 -7.95 -3.87
C TYR A 143 -5.64 -6.87 -4.91
N ASN A 144 -4.94 -5.79 -4.55
CA ASN A 144 -4.47 -4.78 -5.51
C ASN A 144 -3.15 -5.18 -6.17
N LEU A 145 -2.57 -6.31 -5.76
CA LEU A 145 -1.36 -6.90 -6.34
C LEU A 145 -1.74 -7.81 -7.51
N TRP A 146 -1.70 -7.32 -8.74
CA TRP A 146 -2.18 -8.10 -9.89
C TRP A 146 -1.40 -7.94 -11.18
N VAL A 147 -1.49 -9.01 -11.98
CA VAL A 147 -1.08 -9.05 -13.40
C VAL A 147 -2.32 -8.85 -14.26
N GLU A 148 -2.22 -7.94 -15.22
CA GLU A 148 -3.33 -7.57 -16.08
C GLU A 148 -3.72 -8.72 -17.02
N SER A 149 -5.00 -8.80 -17.37
CA SER A 149 -5.51 -9.79 -18.31
C SER A 149 -6.05 -9.14 -19.58
N ASP A 150 -6.16 -9.90 -20.68
CA ASP A 150 -6.81 -9.40 -21.90
C ASP A 150 -8.28 -9.02 -21.67
N LYS A 151 -8.95 -9.71 -20.73
CA LYS A 151 -10.32 -9.39 -20.34
C LYS A 151 -10.38 -8.05 -19.62
N GLY A 152 -9.47 -7.81 -18.68
CA GLY A 152 -9.34 -6.54 -17.95
C GLY A 152 -9.04 -5.38 -18.89
N ARG A 153 -8.15 -5.57 -19.87
CA ARG A 153 -7.88 -4.56 -20.92
C ARG A 153 -9.12 -4.24 -21.76
N LYS A 154 -9.87 -5.25 -22.21
CA LYS A 154 -11.11 -5.06 -22.99
C LYS A 154 -12.17 -4.34 -22.17
N LEU A 155 -12.32 -4.70 -20.89
CA LEU A 155 -13.23 -4.04 -19.97
C LEU A 155 -12.85 -2.56 -19.80
N ALA A 156 -11.60 -2.27 -19.43
CA ALA A 156 -11.12 -0.89 -19.28
C ALA A 156 -11.33 -0.06 -20.56
N ALA A 157 -11.11 -0.65 -21.74
CA ALA A 157 -11.35 0.02 -23.02
C ALA A 157 -12.83 0.36 -23.28
N SER A 158 -13.77 -0.33 -22.62
CA SER A 158 -15.21 -0.09 -22.75
C SER A 158 -15.77 0.96 -21.77
N LEU A 159 -14.99 1.32 -20.74
CA LEU A 159 -15.40 2.28 -19.71
C LEU A 159 -15.17 3.72 -20.14
N ALA A 160 -15.87 4.66 -19.50
CA ALA A 160 -15.56 6.07 -19.65
C ALA A 160 -14.15 6.35 -19.09
N LYS A 161 -13.46 7.35 -19.64
CA LYS A 161 -12.06 7.64 -19.23
C LYS A 161 -11.91 8.03 -17.76
N ASP A 162 -12.97 8.58 -17.17
CA ASP A 162 -13.00 9.02 -15.77
C ASP A 162 -13.46 7.93 -14.80
N ASP A 163 -13.93 6.78 -15.31
CA ASP A 163 -14.31 5.64 -14.48
C ASP A 163 -13.07 5.02 -13.85
N ILE A 164 -13.15 4.68 -12.56
CA ILE A 164 -12.08 3.99 -11.85
C ILE A 164 -12.54 2.56 -11.57
N LEU A 165 -11.77 1.61 -12.06
CA LEU A 165 -11.84 0.22 -11.68
C LEU A 165 -11.24 0.06 -10.29
N VAL A 166 -11.96 -0.64 -9.43
CA VAL A 166 -11.52 -0.98 -8.08
C VAL A 166 -11.62 -2.49 -7.94
N GLU A 167 -10.50 -3.13 -7.61
CA GLU A 167 -10.45 -4.58 -7.44
C GLU A 167 -11.20 -5.06 -6.21
N GLY A 168 -11.61 -6.33 -6.25
CA GLY A 168 -12.34 -6.99 -5.15
C GLY A 168 -13.84 -6.71 -5.11
N TYR A 169 -14.42 -6.23 -6.21
CA TYR A 169 -15.85 -5.91 -6.37
C TYR A 169 -16.50 -6.77 -7.46
N LYS A 170 -17.67 -7.35 -7.17
CA LYS A 170 -18.38 -8.29 -8.07
C LYS A 170 -18.85 -7.64 -9.37
N GLU A 171 -18.95 -6.32 -9.35
CA GLU A 171 -19.37 -5.44 -10.43
C GLU A 171 -18.47 -5.60 -11.66
N TYR A 172 -17.17 -5.89 -11.47
CA TYR A 172 -16.21 -6.02 -12.56
C TYR A 172 -15.43 -7.33 -12.49
N ASN A 173 -15.74 -8.24 -13.41
CA ASN A 173 -14.94 -9.44 -13.61
C ASN A 173 -13.78 -9.12 -14.56
N THR A 174 -12.66 -8.66 -13.98
CA THR A 174 -11.46 -8.27 -14.71
C THR A 174 -10.66 -9.47 -15.21
N GLY A 175 -10.82 -10.66 -14.60
CA GLY A 175 -10.04 -11.86 -14.93
C GLY A 175 -8.54 -11.68 -14.68
N ARG A 176 -8.16 -10.68 -13.86
CA ARG A 176 -6.78 -10.43 -13.44
C ARG A 176 -6.28 -11.59 -12.58
N ARG A 177 -4.97 -11.81 -12.61
CA ARG A 177 -4.29 -12.73 -11.71
C ARG A 177 -3.82 -11.96 -10.49
N TYR A 178 -4.13 -12.44 -9.29
CA TYR A 178 -3.80 -11.76 -8.04
C TYR A 178 -2.64 -12.47 -7.36
N MET A 179 -1.53 -11.74 -7.15
CA MET A 179 -0.34 -12.28 -6.50
C MET A 179 -0.63 -12.80 -5.09
N THR A 180 -1.60 -12.18 -4.38
CA THR A 180 -1.98 -12.62 -3.04
C THR A 180 -2.45 -14.08 -2.97
N LEU A 181 -2.96 -14.63 -4.08
CA LEU A 181 -3.43 -16.01 -4.18
C LEU A 181 -2.34 -16.99 -4.65
N GLU A 182 -1.19 -16.50 -5.11
CA GLU A 182 -0.16 -17.31 -5.78
C GLU A 182 1.07 -17.56 -4.89
N GLY A 183 1.13 -16.95 -3.71
CA GLY A 183 2.27 -17.02 -2.80
C GLY A 183 2.28 -18.20 -1.81
N ASP A 184 3.49 -18.59 -1.41
CA ASP A 184 3.78 -19.48 -0.28
C ASP A 184 4.98 -18.93 0.51
N TYR A 185 4.77 -18.44 1.73
CA TYR A 185 5.84 -17.85 2.57
C TYR A 185 6.92 -18.84 3.01
N LYS A 186 6.72 -20.15 2.79
CA LYS A 186 7.71 -21.18 3.07
C LYS A 186 8.57 -21.52 1.85
N ALA A 187 8.20 -21.03 0.67
CA ALA A 187 8.94 -21.22 -0.55
C ALA A 187 10.09 -20.19 -0.68
N ASP A 188 10.78 -20.22 -1.81
CA ASP A 188 11.85 -19.26 -2.11
C ASP A 188 11.30 -17.82 -2.11
N LYS A 189 11.78 -17.01 -1.18
CA LYS A 189 11.33 -15.63 -0.96
C LYS A 189 11.72 -14.68 -2.10
N ASP A 190 12.74 -15.05 -2.88
CA ASP A 190 13.33 -14.18 -3.92
C ASP A 190 12.68 -14.38 -5.30
N VAL A 191 11.59 -15.16 -5.38
CA VAL A 191 10.81 -15.31 -6.61
C VAL A 191 10.19 -13.96 -7.00
N GLU A 192 10.52 -13.47 -8.20
CA GLU A 192 10.00 -12.21 -8.74
C GLU A 192 8.80 -12.44 -9.69
N LEU A 193 7.78 -11.59 -9.56
CA LEU A 193 6.61 -11.56 -10.44
C LEU A 193 6.40 -10.14 -11.00
N PRO A 194 6.45 -9.92 -12.32
CA PRO A 194 6.07 -8.63 -12.89
C PRO A 194 4.58 -8.34 -12.67
N LEU A 195 4.26 -7.17 -12.11
CA LEU A 195 2.89 -6.74 -11.82
C LEU A 195 2.45 -5.61 -12.76
N ASP A 196 1.13 -5.40 -12.87
CA ASP A 196 0.49 -4.29 -13.59
C ASP A 196 -0.29 -3.35 -12.67
N GLY A 197 -0.61 -3.80 -11.45
CA GLY A 197 -1.17 -3.02 -10.36
C GLY A 197 -0.57 -3.48 -9.04
N ILE A 198 -0.45 -2.54 -8.11
CA ILE A 198 0.03 -2.78 -6.75
C ILE A 198 -0.89 -2.08 -5.74
N GLY A 199 -0.90 -2.55 -4.49
CA GLY A 199 -1.54 -1.85 -3.37
C GLY A 199 -0.57 -0.95 -2.60
N GLY A 200 -1.11 -0.26 -1.59
CA GLY A 200 -0.42 0.77 -0.82
C GLY A 200 0.29 0.32 0.45
N VAL A 201 0.16 -0.96 0.80
CA VAL A 201 0.45 -1.46 2.15
C VAL A 201 1.94 -1.48 2.47
N SER A 202 2.76 -1.96 1.54
CA SER A 202 4.21 -2.07 1.69
C SER A 202 4.85 -1.96 0.31
N ILE A 203 5.58 -0.88 0.04
CA ILE A 203 6.19 -0.62 -1.28
C ILE A 203 7.57 -0.01 -1.09
N VAL A 204 8.59 -0.62 -1.66
CA VAL A 204 9.92 0.01 -1.81
C VAL A 204 10.06 0.54 -3.23
N VAL A 205 10.42 1.82 -3.35
CA VAL A 205 10.51 2.53 -4.62
C VAL A 205 11.86 3.22 -4.70
N LYS A 206 12.58 3.11 -5.82
CA LYS A 206 13.76 3.96 -6.09
C LYS A 206 13.30 5.42 -6.11
N ALA A 207 13.93 6.29 -5.34
CA ALA A 207 13.50 7.69 -5.23
C ALA A 207 13.50 8.43 -6.57
N ASP A 208 14.35 8.01 -7.52
CA ASP A 208 14.38 8.50 -8.90
C ASP A 208 13.02 8.34 -9.63
N VAL A 209 12.27 7.28 -9.34
CA VAL A 209 10.92 7.07 -9.90
C VAL A 209 10.01 8.21 -9.50
N HIS A 210 9.97 8.58 -8.22
CA HIS A 210 9.20 9.73 -7.75
C HIS A 210 9.75 11.06 -8.24
N ARG A 211 11.09 11.23 -8.26
CA ARG A 211 11.74 12.46 -8.78
C ARG A 211 11.47 12.67 -10.28
N SER A 212 11.21 11.62 -11.04
CA SER A 212 10.81 11.72 -12.45
C SER A 212 9.35 12.15 -12.66
N GLY A 213 8.57 12.29 -11.57
CA GLY A 213 7.18 12.73 -11.59
C GLY A 213 6.15 11.62 -11.45
N ILE A 214 6.57 10.36 -11.29
CA ILE A 214 5.66 9.24 -11.05
C ILE A 214 5.14 9.33 -9.62
N ASN A 215 3.83 9.49 -9.45
CA ASN A 215 3.18 9.68 -8.16
C ASN A 215 1.88 8.87 -8.10
N PHE A 216 1.09 9.04 -7.04
CA PHE A 216 -0.21 8.39 -6.89
C PHE A 216 -1.29 9.24 -7.58
N PRO A 217 -1.88 8.82 -8.71
CA PRO A 217 -2.83 9.67 -9.41
C PRO A 217 -4.09 9.89 -8.56
N CYS A 218 -4.38 11.14 -8.22
CA CYS A 218 -5.63 11.54 -7.55
C CYS A 218 -6.78 11.79 -8.55
N TYR A 219 -6.60 11.30 -9.77
CA TYR A 219 -7.50 11.35 -10.91
C TYR A 219 -7.47 9.98 -11.62
N ALA A 220 -8.39 9.74 -12.56
CA ALA A 220 -8.38 8.50 -13.32
C ALA A 220 -7.18 8.47 -14.28
N PHE A 221 -6.30 7.48 -14.12
CA PHE A 221 -5.19 7.20 -15.02
C PHE A 221 -5.34 5.77 -15.54
N GLU A 222 -5.70 5.64 -16.83
CA GLU A 222 -6.04 4.35 -17.44
C GLU A 222 -7.09 3.54 -16.64
N ASN A 223 -8.13 4.24 -16.20
CA ASN A 223 -9.19 3.68 -15.35
C ASN A 223 -8.71 3.15 -14.00
N GLN A 224 -7.53 3.57 -13.54
CA GLN A 224 -7.01 3.30 -12.20
C GLN A 224 -6.81 4.62 -11.44
N ALA A 225 -6.59 4.55 -10.14
CA ALA A 225 -6.19 5.69 -9.33
C ALA A 225 -5.25 5.21 -8.22
N GLU A 226 -4.65 6.16 -7.49
CA GLU A 226 -3.84 5.86 -6.31
C GLU A 226 -2.68 4.89 -6.62
N THR A 227 -2.57 3.74 -5.96
CA THR A 227 -1.44 2.80 -6.07
C THR A 227 -1.45 1.98 -7.35
N GLU A 228 -2.62 1.53 -7.79
CA GLU A 228 -2.79 0.89 -9.10
C GLU A 228 -2.51 1.87 -10.24
N GLY A 229 -2.93 3.13 -10.07
CA GLY A 229 -2.60 4.22 -11.00
C GLY A 229 -1.09 4.52 -11.04
N PHE A 230 -0.43 4.51 -9.88
CA PHE A 230 1.03 4.64 -9.77
C PHE A 230 1.76 3.53 -10.53
N ALA A 231 1.38 2.26 -10.34
CA ALA A 231 1.97 1.14 -11.06
C ALA A 231 1.82 1.27 -12.58
N LYS A 232 0.62 1.66 -13.06
CA LYS A 232 0.41 1.93 -14.50
C LYS A 232 1.30 3.06 -15.00
N MET A 233 1.38 4.16 -14.25
CA MET A 233 2.20 5.32 -14.62
C MET A 233 3.68 4.95 -14.68
N ALA A 234 4.19 4.21 -13.69
CA ALA A 234 5.56 3.68 -13.67
C ALA A 234 5.86 2.83 -14.90
N LYS A 235 4.98 1.86 -15.23
CA LYS A 235 5.15 1.02 -16.43
C LYS A 235 5.09 1.81 -17.74
N ARG A 236 4.28 2.86 -17.82
CA ARG A 236 4.25 3.76 -19.00
C ARG A 236 5.55 4.54 -19.15
N ALA A 237 6.17 4.91 -18.04
CA ALA A 237 7.50 5.49 -17.99
C ALA A 237 8.65 4.48 -18.12
N LYS A 238 8.36 3.20 -18.40
CA LYS A 238 9.32 2.10 -18.60
C LYS A 238 10.06 1.63 -17.35
N TYR A 239 9.55 1.95 -16.17
CA TYR A 239 10.03 1.39 -14.91
C TYR A 239 9.50 -0.03 -14.70
N GLU A 240 10.30 -0.84 -14.00
CA GLU A 240 9.92 -2.17 -13.53
C GLU A 240 8.97 -2.07 -12.32
N VAL A 241 7.93 -2.89 -12.31
CA VAL A 241 7.02 -3.04 -11.16
C VAL A 241 6.96 -4.52 -10.83
N ILE A 242 7.61 -4.91 -9.73
CA ILE A 242 7.86 -6.30 -9.35
C ILE A 242 7.18 -6.58 -8.00
N GLY A 243 6.57 -7.75 -7.88
CA GLY A 243 6.09 -8.29 -6.62
C GLY A 243 6.87 -9.55 -6.23
N LEU A 244 6.94 -9.80 -4.93
CA LEU A 244 7.51 -11.01 -4.35
C LEU A 244 6.39 -11.88 -3.75
N PRO A 245 5.83 -12.84 -4.52
CA PRO A 245 4.69 -13.67 -4.06
C PRO A 245 4.95 -14.39 -2.73
N ASN A 246 6.18 -14.83 -2.48
CA ASN A 246 6.55 -15.64 -1.32
C ASN A 246 7.14 -14.81 -0.17
N TYR A 247 7.39 -13.52 -0.38
CA TYR A 247 7.85 -12.64 0.70
C TYR A 247 6.63 -12.01 1.36
N VAL A 248 6.25 -12.46 2.54
CA VAL A 248 5.00 -12.03 3.20
C VAL A 248 5.26 -11.02 4.31
N VAL A 249 4.48 -9.94 4.32
CA VAL A 249 4.27 -9.08 5.50
C VAL A 249 2.86 -9.31 6.05
N TRP A 250 2.71 -9.15 7.36
CA TRP A 250 1.47 -9.47 8.06
C TRP A 250 0.77 -8.20 8.51
N HIS A 251 -0.45 -8.05 8.03
CA HIS A 251 -1.40 -7.01 8.38
C HIS A 251 -2.27 -7.46 9.56
N ILE A 252 -2.79 -6.52 10.34
CA ILE A 252 -3.80 -6.82 11.37
C ILE A 252 -5.04 -7.46 10.72
N ASP A 253 -5.63 -8.50 11.33
CA ASP A 253 -6.88 -9.05 10.82
C ASP A 253 -8.01 -8.02 10.99
N THR A 254 -8.60 -7.60 9.87
CA THR A 254 -9.74 -6.67 9.85
C THR A 254 -11.08 -7.37 10.06
N ALA A 255 -11.07 -8.69 10.32
CA ALA A 255 -12.24 -9.57 10.37
C ALA A 255 -13.10 -9.52 9.09
N GLU A 256 -12.53 -9.05 7.97
CA GLU A 256 -13.21 -9.06 6.68
C GLU A 256 -13.53 -10.51 6.29
N LYS A 257 -14.76 -10.72 5.81
CA LYS A 257 -15.18 -12.02 5.28
C LYS A 257 -14.43 -12.28 3.97
N PRO A 258 -13.97 -13.52 3.73
CA PRO A 258 -13.44 -13.91 2.42
C PRO A 258 -14.43 -13.50 1.32
N ARG A 259 -13.94 -12.81 0.28
CA ARG A 259 -14.78 -12.28 -0.81
C ARG A 259 -15.08 -13.32 -1.88
#